data_AF-A0A8T5GIK1-F1
#
_entry.id   AF-A0A8T5GIK1-F1
#
_cell.length_a   1.000
_cell.length_b   1.000
_cell.length_c   1.000
_cell.angle_alpha   90.00
_cell.angle_beta   90.00
_cell.angle_gamma   90.00
#
_symmetry.space_group_name_H-M   'P 1'
#
loop_
_entity.id
_entity.type
_entity.pdbx_description
1 polymer ?
#
loop_
_entity_poly.entity_id
_entity_poly.type
_entity_poly.pdbx_seq_one_letter_code
_entity_poly.pdbx_strand_id
1 'polypeptide(L)'
;MTGSSRTASRVIFVTLLFLLPLLTAIHPLNEAETVDPMVQNTGARAQVTWSGTKVLSATYTVPVSDELVIQACTVVQMGGGVRIIVDGRLTVQGTQSCPVTLEASGLSDHEGIQFNASSSGRGSFLQNVTIEDSIYGMTIY
;
A
#
# COMPACT_ATOMS: atom_id res chain seq x y z
N MET A 1 37.32 20.31 78.36
CA MET A 1 37.87 20.25 77.00
C MET A 1 37.27 19.04 76.29
N THR A 2 36.22 19.26 75.51
CA THR A 2 35.54 18.25 74.67
C THR A 2 35.97 18.48 73.23
N GLY A 3 36.81 17.59 72.69
CA GLY A 3 37.40 17.76 71.36
C GLY A 3 37.23 16.52 70.49
N SER A 4 36.33 16.64 69.52
CA SER A 4 36.41 15.98 68.20
C SER A 4 36.12 14.47 68.08
N SER A 5 35.04 13.98 68.67
CA SER A 5 34.37 12.73 68.21
C SER A 5 33.66 12.88 66.85
N ARG A 6 33.55 14.11 66.33
CA ARG A 6 32.83 14.43 65.08
C ARG A 6 33.62 14.12 63.80
N THR A 7 34.95 14.00 63.87
CA THR A 7 35.80 13.78 62.69
C THR A 7 35.89 12.30 62.28
N ALA A 8 36.01 11.37 63.23
CA ALA A 8 36.11 9.93 62.91
C ALA A 8 34.83 9.38 62.27
N SER A 9 33.66 9.79 62.76
CA SER A 9 32.36 9.42 62.16
C SER A 9 32.18 10.00 60.76
N ARG A 10 32.70 11.20 60.49
CA ARG A 10 32.68 11.82 59.15
C ARG A 10 33.60 11.09 58.17
N VAL A 11 34.77 10.62 58.60
CA VAL A 11 35.68 9.86 57.72
C VAL A 11 35.06 8.53 57.32
N ILE A 12 34.46 7.78 58.26
CA ILE A 12 33.79 6.51 57.95
C ILE A 12 32.60 6.72 57.00
N PHE A 13 31.81 7.78 57.21
CA PHE A 13 30.68 8.10 56.35
C PHE A 13 31.12 8.50 54.93
N VAL A 14 32.21 9.27 54.80
CA VAL A 14 32.78 9.67 53.50
C VAL A 14 33.41 8.48 52.77
N THR A 15 34.06 7.55 53.48
CA THR A 15 34.58 6.31 52.86
C THR A 15 33.46 5.38 52.40
N LEU A 16 32.36 5.29 53.16
CA LEU A 16 31.20 4.49 52.76
C LEU A 16 30.51 5.08 51.52
N LEU A 17 30.37 6.40 51.45
CA LEU A 17 29.81 7.12 50.30
C LEU A 17 30.61 6.92 49.01
N PHE A 18 31.94 6.77 49.10
CA PHE A 18 32.79 6.50 47.93
C PHE A 18 32.81 5.03 47.48
N LEU A 19 32.44 4.09 48.35
CA LEU A 19 32.40 2.64 48.03
C LEU A 19 31.03 2.15 47.54
N LEU A 20 29.94 2.88 47.81
CA LEU A 20 28.59 2.54 47.35
C LEU A 20 28.39 2.49 45.82
N PRO A 21 28.99 3.34 44.96
CA PRO A 21 28.74 3.29 43.52
C PRO A 21 29.39 2.07 42.84
N LEU A 22 30.24 1.31 43.55
CA LEU A 22 30.86 0.09 43.03
C LEU A 22 29.93 -1.14 43.14
N LEU A 23 28.92 -1.11 44.04
CA LEU A 23 27.95 -2.20 44.20
C LEU A 23 26.74 -2.09 43.26
N THR A 24 26.50 -0.92 42.65
CA THR A 24 25.35 -0.69 41.75
C THR A 24 25.66 -0.97 40.29
N ALA A 25 26.85 -1.47 39.97
CA ALA A 25 27.16 -2.02 38.64
C ALA A 25 26.58 -3.44 38.47
N ILE A 26 25.31 -3.63 38.84
CA ILE A 26 24.52 -4.73 38.33
C ILE A 26 23.87 -4.14 37.08
N HIS A 27 24.51 -4.39 35.94
CA HIS A 27 23.95 -4.14 34.62
C HIS A 27 22.51 -4.68 34.62
N PRO A 28 21.49 -3.94 34.14
CA PRO A 28 20.26 -4.60 33.78
C PRO A 28 20.66 -5.68 32.77
N LEU A 29 20.37 -6.95 33.07
CA LEU A 29 20.28 -7.96 32.04
C LEU A 29 19.31 -7.36 31.05
N ASN A 30 19.87 -6.94 29.91
CA ASN A 30 19.13 -6.55 28.74
C ASN A 30 18.38 -7.81 28.32
N GLU A 31 17.23 -8.04 28.95
CA GLU A 31 16.15 -8.80 28.34
C GLU A 31 15.95 -8.10 27.01
N ALA A 32 16.51 -8.67 25.96
CA ALA A 32 16.12 -8.35 24.62
C ALA A 32 14.64 -8.73 24.59
N GLU A 33 13.76 -7.80 24.94
CA GLU A 33 12.45 -7.76 24.36
C GLU A 33 12.72 -7.77 22.87
N THR A 34 12.59 -8.96 22.28
CA THR A 34 12.40 -9.09 20.85
C THR A 34 11.12 -8.31 20.60
N VAL A 35 11.26 -7.02 20.33
CA VAL A 35 10.34 -6.28 19.50
C VAL A 35 10.43 -7.01 18.18
N ASP A 36 9.65 -8.09 18.06
CA ASP A 36 9.29 -8.64 16.77
C ASP A 36 8.88 -7.41 15.98
N PRO A 37 9.58 -7.03 14.89
CA PRO A 37 9.12 -5.93 14.10
C PRO A 37 7.71 -6.37 13.71
N MET A 38 6.71 -5.72 14.30
CA MET A 38 5.37 -5.81 13.80
C MET A 38 5.52 -5.20 12.42
N VAL A 39 5.76 -6.06 11.44
CA VAL A 39 5.61 -5.78 10.03
C VAL A 39 4.13 -5.48 9.95
N GLN A 40 3.81 -4.23 10.26
CA GLN A 40 2.70 -3.54 9.68
C GLN A 40 2.95 -3.76 8.20
N ASN A 41 2.31 -4.77 7.65
CA ASN A 41 2.12 -4.88 6.23
C ASN A 41 1.24 -3.69 5.89
N THR A 42 1.84 -2.50 5.88
CA THR A 42 1.29 -1.33 5.22
C THR A 42 1.22 -1.78 3.79
N GLY A 43 0.09 -2.37 3.41
CA GLY A 43 -0.13 -2.81 2.04
C GLY A 43 0.10 -1.59 1.18
N ALA A 44 1.29 -1.50 0.61
CA ALA A 44 1.66 -0.39 -0.23
C ALA A 44 0.64 -0.41 -1.36
N ARG A 45 -0.05 0.72 -1.59
CA ARG A 45 -0.97 0.81 -2.72
C ARG A 45 -0.17 0.50 -3.98
N ALA A 46 -0.43 -0.65 -4.59
CA ALA A 46 0.23 -1.01 -5.82
C ALA A 46 -0.45 -0.25 -6.96
N GLN A 47 0.36 0.38 -7.80
CA GLN A 47 -0.10 0.97 -9.04
C GLN A 47 0.41 0.12 -10.20
N VAL A 48 -0.51 -0.30 -11.06
CA VAL A 48 -0.21 -0.98 -12.31
C VAL A 48 -0.51 -0.02 -13.45
N THR A 49 0.43 0.13 -14.38
CA THR A 49 0.25 1.02 -15.55
C THR A 49 0.23 0.20 -16.83
N TRP A 50 -0.77 0.45 -17.67
CA TRP A 50 -0.87 -0.10 -19.02
C TRP A 50 -0.63 0.99 -20.06
N SER A 51 0.11 0.62 -21.12
CA SER A 51 0.42 1.45 -22.27
C SER A 51 0.58 0.58 -23.53
N GLY A 52 0.45 1.18 -24.71
CA GLY A 52 0.54 0.46 -25.98
C GLY A 52 -0.64 -0.49 -26.19
N THR A 53 -0.36 -1.73 -26.60
CA THR A 53 -1.40 -2.76 -26.73
C THR A 53 -1.37 -3.70 -25.53
N LYS A 54 -2.50 -3.81 -24.82
CA LYS A 54 -2.69 -4.75 -23.72
C LYS A 54 -3.70 -5.81 -24.13
N VAL A 55 -3.28 -7.07 -24.15
CA VAL A 55 -4.19 -8.21 -24.43
C VAL A 55 -4.65 -8.84 -23.11
N LEU A 56 -5.96 -9.01 -22.96
CA LEU A 56 -6.61 -9.69 -21.85
C LEU A 56 -7.35 -10.93 -22.36
N SER A 57 -6.76 -12.11 -22.15
CA SER A 57 -7.40 -13.41 -22.42
C SER A 57 -8.30 -13.89 -21.27
N ALA A 58 -8.26 -13.21 -20.13
CA ALA A 58 -9.07 -13.49 -18.96
C ALA A 58 -9.39 -12.19 -18.21
N THR A 59 -10.44 -12.21 -17.41
CA THR A 59 -10.88 -11.08 -16.58
C THR A 59 -9.75 -10.59 -15.69
N TYR A 60 -9.56 -9.26 -15.68
CA TYR A 60 -8.60 -8.59 -14.82
C TYR A 60 -9.34 -7.86 -13.71
N THR A 61 -9.00 -8.18 -12.46
CA THR A 61 -9.54 -7.47 -11.29
C THR A 61 -8.51 -6.49 -10.77
N VAL A 62 -8.88 -5.22 -10.64
CA VAL A 62 -8.15 -4.20 -9.89
C VAL A 62 -8.48 -4.38 -8.41
N PRO A 63 -7.55 -4.88 -7.57
CA PRO A 63 -7.83 -5.13 -6.17
C PRO A 63 -8.17 -3.86 -5.39
N VAL A 64 -8.88 -4.02 -4.27
CA VAL A 64 -9.37 -2.91 -3.42
C VAL A 64 -8.27 -1.93 -2.97
N SER A 65 -7.04 -2.40 -2.77
CA SER A 65 -5.89 -1.59 -2.34
C SER A 65 -5.16 -0.90 -3.49
N ASP A 66 -5.49 -1.22 -4.73
CA ASP A 66 -4.62 -0.96 -5.87
C ASP A 66 -5.27 0.04 -6.85
N GLU A 67 -4.44 0.54 -7.75
CA GLU A 67 -4.85 1.37 -8.86
C GLU A 67 -4.37 0.79 -10.19
N LEU A 68 -5.28 0.72 -11.15
CA LEU A 68 -4.93 0.54 -12.56
C LEU A 68 -4.93 1.90 -13.26
N VAL A 69 -3.80 2.27 -13.85
CA VAL A 69 -3.66 3.43 -14.74
C VAL A 69 -3.57 2.95 -16.18
N ILE A 70 -4.43 3.45 -17.05
CA ILE A 70 -4.37 3.20 -18.50
C ILE A 70 -4.00 4.50 -19.19
N GLN A 71 -2.82 4.54 -19.80
CA GLN A 71 -2.27 5.74 -20.44
C GLN A 71 -2.98 6.06 -21.75
N ALA A 72 -2.90 7.31 -22.21
CA ALA A 72 -3.36 7.72 -23.54
C ALA A 72 -2.82 6.80 -24.65
N CYS A 73 -3.56 6.70 -25.76
CA CYS A 73 -3.22 5.85 -26.91
C CYS A 73 -3.18 4.33 -26.63
N THR A 74 -3.63 3.87 -25.46
CA THR A 74 -3.63 2.44 -25.14
C THR A 74 -4.80 1.75 -25.81
N VAL A 75 -4.53 0.61 -26.45
CA VAL A 75 -5.55 -0.31 -26.96
C VAL A 75 -5.59 -1.54 -26.06
N VAL A 76 -6.74 -1.82 -25.45
CA VAL A 76 -6.98 -2.99 -24.61
C VAL A 76 -7.81 -3.98 -25.41
N GLN A 77 -7.17 -5.05 -25.86
CA GLN A 77 -7.81 -6.13 -26.61
C GLN A 77 -8.32 -7.18 -25.65
N MET A 78 -9.64 -7.38 -25.60
CA MET A 78 -10.30 -8.22 -24.61
C MET A 78 -10.96 -9.42 -25.28
N GLY A 79 -10.75 -10.61 -24.71
CA GLY A 79 -11.42 -11.82 -25.18
C GLY A 79 -12.94 -11.80 -24.94
N GLY A 80 -13.66 -12.73 -25.58
CA GLY A 80 -15.10 -12.89 -25.37
C GLY A 80 -15.44 -13.17 -23.91
N GLY A 81 -16.40 -12.45 -23.35
CA GLY A 81 -16.77 -12.58 -21.93
C GLY A 81 -15.73 -12.04 -20.93
N VAL A 82 -14.64 -11.42 -21.40
CA VAL A 82 -13.61 -10.85 -20.52
C VAL A 82 -14.06 -9.49 -20.00
N ARG A 83 -13.68 -9.19 -18.76
CA ARG A 83 -14.06 -7.96 -18.06
C ARG A 83 -12.88 -7.34 -17.32
N ILE A 84 -12.90 -6.02 -17.16
CA ILE A 84 -12.08 -5.32 -16.16
C ILE A 84 -12.97 -5.07 -14.95
N ILE A 85 -12.74 -5.79 -13.85
CA ILE A 85 -13.46 -5.60 -12.59
C ILE A 85 -12.67 -4.63 -11.73
N VAL A 86 -13.34 -3.61 -11.19
CA VAL A 86 -12.73 -2.57 -10.38
C VAL A 86 -13.28 -2.68 -8.96
N ASP A 87 -12.47 -3.23 -8.06
CA ASP A 87 -12.68 -3.13 -6.61
C ASP A 87 -11.89 -1.97 -5.99
N GLY A 88 -10.75 -1.63 -6.60
CA GLY A 88 -9.89 -0.51 -6.23
C GLY A 88 -10.20 0.76 -7.01
N ARG A 89 -9.17 1.34 -7.64
CA ARG A 89 -9.29 2.55 -8.47
C ARG A 89 -8.89 2.30 -9.92
N LEU A 90 -9.67 2.83 -10.87
CA LEU A 90 -9.31 2.87 -12.29
C LEU A 90 -9.09 4.31 -12.73
N THR A 91 -7.95 4.58 -13.35
CA THR A 91 -7.58 5.89 -13.91
C THR A 91 -7.26 5.74 -15.40
N VAL A 92 -8.14 6.21 -16.28
CA VAL A 92 -7.96 6.20 -17.74
C VAL A 92 -7.63 7.62 -18.22
N GLN A 93 -6.46 7.78 -18.83
CA GLN A 93 -5.86 9.07 -19.18
C GLN A 93 -5.90 9.35 -20.69
N GLY A 94 -6.97 8.97 -21.38
CA GLY A 94 -7.14 9.24 -22.80
C GLY A 94 -7.26 10.74 -23.11
N THR A 95 -6.85 11.14 -24.30
CA THR A 95 -7.05 12.50 -24.83
C THR A 95 -7.94 12.48 -26.08
N GLN A 96 -8.44 13.63 -26.52
CA GLN A 96 -9.24 13.71 -27.76
C GLN A 96 -8.44 13.25 -29.00
N SER A 97 -7.13 13.52 -29.04
CA SER A 97 -6.26 13.10 -30.14
C SER A 97 -5.69 11.69 -29.95
N CYS A 98 -5.79 11.14 -28.75
CA CYS A 98 -5.27 9.81 -28.42
C CYS A 98 -6.14 9.14 -27.34
N PRO A 99 -7.33 8.63 -27.73
CA PRO A 99 -8.21 7.97 -26.79
C PRO A 99 -7.58 6.67 -26.27
N VAL A 100 -8.16 6.15 -25.19
CA VAL A 100 -7.97 4.73 -24.81
C VAL A 100 -9.09 3.94 -25.43
N THR A 101 -8.78 2.86 -26.14
CA THR A 101 -9.77 2.00 -26.78
C THR A 101 -9.81 0.64 -26.11
N LEU A 102 -11.00 0.17 -25.74
CA LEU A 102 -11.27 -1.23 -25.40
C LEU A 102 -11.97 -1.86 -26.60
N GLU A 103 -11.42 -2.94 -27.13
CA GLU A 103 -11.92 -3.63 -28.33
C GLU A 103 -11.87 -5.15 -28.15
N ALA A 104 -12.64 -5.89 -28.94
CA ALA A 104 -12.60 -7.35 -28.93
C ALA A 104 -11.28 -7.86 -29.56
N SER A 105 -10.64 -8.84 -28.90
CA SER A 105 -9.46 -9.51 -29.45
C SER A 105 -9.80 -10.63 -30.46
N GLY A 106 -11.09 -10.79 -30.82
CA GLY A 106 -11.62 -11.88 -31.62
C GLY A 106 -13.08 -11.64 -32.02
N LEU A 107 -13.80 -12.70 -32.37
CA LEU A 107 -15.18 -12.61 -32.91
C LEU A 107 -16.28 -12.50 -31.85
N SER A 108 -15.93 -12.59 -30.56
CA SER A 108 -16.90 -12.55 -29.47
C SER A 108 -16.70 -11.28 -28.66
N ASP A 109 -17.81 -10.61 -28.38
CA ASP A 109 -17.83 -9.38 -27.60
C ASP A 109 -17.31 -9.59 -26.18
N HIS A 110 -16.61 -8.58 -25.67
CA HIS A 110 -16.19 -8.53 -24.28
C HIS A 110 -17.26 -7.88 -23.41
N GLU A 111 -17.06 -7.90 -22.10
CA GLU A 111 -18.05 -7.37 -21.16
C GLU A 111 -17.68 -6.01 -20.55
N GLY A 112 -16.57 -5.41 -21.04
CA GLY A 112 -16.19 -4.04 -20.74
C GLY A 112 -15.67 -3.85 -19.32
N ILE A 113 -16.08 -2.76 -18.68
CA ILE A 113 -15.63 -2.38 -17.33
C ILE A 113 -16.77 -2.57 -16.32
N GLN A 114 -16.47 -3.16 -15.17
CA GLN A 114 -17.40 -3.26 -14.06
C GLN A 114 -16.82 -2.61 -12.81
N PHE A 115 -17.53 -1.64 -12.26
CA PHE A 115 -17.26 -1.08 -10.94
C PHE A 115 -18.08 -1.82 -9.89
N ASN A 116 -17.40 -2.43 -8.93
CA ASN A 116 -18.05 -3.02 -7.76
C ASN A 116 -18.30 -1.95 -6.69
N ALA A 117 -19.26 -2.19 -5.80
CA ALA A 117 -19.56 -1.30 -4.67
C ALA A 117 -18.33 -1.02 -3.77
N SER A 118 -17.39 -1.97 -3.71
CA SER A 118 -16.08 -1.84 -3.05
C SER A 118 -15.24 -0.66 -3.58
N SER A 119 -15.43 -0.26 -4.83
CA SER A 119 -14.74 0.86 -5.50
C SER A 119 -15.36 2.23 -5.26
N SER A 120 -16.54 2.26 -4.61
CA SER A 120 -17.26 3.50 -4.33
C SER A 120 -16.40 4.49 -3.53
N GLY A 121 -16.39 5.76 -3.95
CA GLY A 121 -15.64 6.83 -3.29
C GLY A 121 -14.11 6.72 -3.43
N ARG A 122 -13.56 5.77 -4.21
CA ARG A 122 -12.10 5.61 -4.38
C ARG A 122 -11.47 6.56 -5.40
N GLY A 123 -12.31 7.30 -6.14
CA GLY A 123 -11.87 8.34 -7.08
C GLY A 123 -11.39 7.80 -8.42
N SER A 124 -12.07 6.78 -8.97
CA SER A 124 -11.84 6.38 -10.37
C SER A 124 -12.13 7.53 -11.33
N PHE A 125 -11.32 7.66 -12.36
CA PHE A 125 -11.37 8.74 -13.33
C PHE A 125 -11.23 8.16 -14.73
N LEU A 126 -12.14 8.50 -15.65
CA LEU A 126 -12.12 8.00 -17.02
C LEU A 126 -12.25 9.17 -17.97
N GLN A 127 -11.25 9.34 -18.84
CA GLN A 127 -11.19 10.43 -19.80
C GLN A 127 -10.90 9.89 -21.20
N ASN A 128 -11.68 10.35 -22.18
CA ASN A 128 -11.61 9.97 -23.61
C ASN A 128 -11.37 8.46 -23.79
N VAL A 129 -12.27 7.65 -23.24
CA VAL A 129 -12.30 6.20 -23.44
C VAL A 129 -13.33 5.86 -24.51
N THR A 130 -12.96 5.00 -25.44
CA THR A 130 -13.85 4.38 -26.42
C THR A 130 -13.97 2.91 -26.05
N ILE A 131 -15.20 2.39 -25.99
CA ILE A 131 -15.48 0.99 -25.70
C ILE A 131 -16.30 0.45 -26.87
N GLU A 132 -15.69 -0.44 -27.64
CA GLU A 132 -16.26 -1.07 -28.84
C GLU A 132 -16.48 -2.56 -28.56
N ASP A 133 -17.22 -3.24 -29.44
CA ASP A 133 -17.40 -4.71 -29.41
C ASP A 133 -17.71 -5.28 -28.01
N SER A 134 -18.68 -4.65 -27.32
CA SER A 134 -19.00 -4.95 -25.93
C SER A 134 -20.48 -5.23 -25.70
N ILE A 135 -20.76 -6.15 -24.79
CA ILE A 135 -22.13 -6.50 -24.39
C ILE A 135 -22.77 -5.38 -23.55
N TYR A 136 -22.02 -4.81 -22.58
CA TYR A 136 -22.54 -3.83 -21.63
C TYR A 136 -21.82 -2.46 -21.67
N GLY A 137 -20.60 -2.38 -22.20
CA GLY A 137 -19.72 -1.21 -22.12
C GLY A 137 -19.22 -0.94 -20.70
N MET A 138 -20.13 -0.56 -19.81
CA MET A 138 -19.86 -0.28 -18.39
C MET A 138 -21.01 -0.73 -17.48
N THR A 139 -20.66 -1.42 -16.39
CA THR A 139 -21.58 -1.82 -15.32
C THR A 139 -21.14 -1.20 -14.00
N ILE A 140 -22.07 -0.64 -13.21
CA ILE A 140 -21.78 0.01 -11.92
C ILE A 140 -22.75 -0.54 -10.86
N TYR A 141 -22.22 -1.00 -9.73
CA TYR A 141 -22.95 -1.51 -8.57
C TYR A 141 -22.83 -0.60 -7.35
#